data_AF-A0A3D5SVD6-F1
#
_entry.id   AF-A0A3D5SVD6-F1
#
_cell.length_a   1.000
_cell.length_b   1.000
_cell.length_c   1.000
_cell.angle_alpha   90.00
_cell.angle_beta   90.00
_cell.angle_gamma   90.00
#
_symmetry.space_group_name_H-M   'P 1'
#
loop_
_entity.id
_entity.type
_entity.pdbx_description
1 polymer ?
#
loop_
_entity_poly.entity_id
_entity_poly.type
_entity_poly.pdbx_seq_one_letter_code
_entity_poly.pdbx_strand_id
1 'polypeptide(L)'
;MIPELGLFSLAVAACLALVQAVVPLWGAARADARLMATARPVAQGQFVFVAIAFGCLAWAFVANDFSVAYVAQNSNSLLPVQYRIAGVWGGHEGSILLWVLILTVWTTAVTVFSGNLPEQISARVIGVMGLISLGFLGFLLLVSNPFERLL
;
A
#
# COMPACT_ATOMS: atom_id res chain seq x y z
N MET A 1 -13.94 9.41 -10.46
CA MET A 1 -13.24 8.31 -11.17
C MET A 1 -11.84 8.04 -10.61
N ILE A 2 -11.02 9.07 -10.33
CA ILE A 2 -9.68 8.87 -9.76
C ILE A 2 -9.72 8.27 -8.33
N PRO A 3 -10.60 8.73 -7.42
CA PRO A 3 -10.73 8.11 -6.09
C PRO A 3 -11.14 6.63 -6.15
N GLU A 4 -12.00 6.26 -7.09
CA GLU A 4 -12.45 4.88 -7.31
C GLU A 4 -11.31 4.00 -7.83
N LEU A 5 -10.44 4.54 -8.69
CA LEU A 5 -9.21 3.85 -9.12
C LEU A 5 -8.24 3.66 -7.95
N GLY A 6 -8.11 4.66 -7.08
CA GLY A 6 -7.30 4.58 -5.86
C GLY A 6 -7.81 3.49 -4.91
N LEU A 7 -9.12 3.44 -4.68
CA LEU A 7 -9.76 2.41 -3.87
C LEU A 7 -9.61 1.01 -4.47
N PHE A 8 -9.84 0.87 -5.78
CA PHE A 8 -9.62 -0.40 -6.48
C PHE A 8 -8.18 -0.87 -6.35
N SER A 9 -7.23 0.05 -6.50
CA SER A 9 -5.80 -0.24 -6.35
C SER A 9 -5.45 -0.68 -4.93
N LEU A 10 -6.05 -0.07 -3.89
CA LEU A 10 -5.90 -0.56 -2.51
C LEU A 10 -6.46 -1.96 -2.32
N ALA A 11 -7.61 -2.28 -2.91
CA ALA A 11 -8.18 -3.62 -2.83
C ALA A 11 -7.28 -4.67 -3.49
N VAL A 12 -6.73 -4.37 -4.68
CA VAL A 12 -5.76 -5.26 -5.35
C VAL A 12 -4.48 -5.39 -4.52
N ALA A 13 -3.96 -4.29 -3.95
CA ALA A 13 -2.81 -4.34 -3.05
C ALA A 13 -3.08 -5.24 -1.83
N ALA A 14 -4.28 -5.20 -1.26
CA ALA A 14 -4.65 -6.07 -0.13
C ALA A 14 -4.70 -7.56 -0.54
N CYS A 15 -5.24 -7.87 -1.73
CA CYS A 15 -5.19 -9.24 -2.28
C CYS A 15 -3.75 -9.72 -2.48
N LEU A 16 -2.88 -8.86 -3.02
CA LEU A 16 -1.45 -9.18 -3.17
C LEU A 16 -0.76 -9.34 -1.82
N ALA A 17 -1.09 -8.51 -0.82
CA ALA A 17 -0.57 -8.62 0.54
C ALA A 17 -0.97 -9.94 1.20
N LEU A 18 -2.19 -10.42 0.95
CA LEU A 18 -2.64 -11.74 1.43
C LEU A 18 -1.81 -12.87 0.81
N VAL A 19 -1.59 -12.83 -0.51
CA VAL A 19 -0.75 -13.82 -1.20
C VAL A 19 0.69 -13.73 -0.69
N GLN A 20 1.24 -12.51 -0.56
CA GLN A 20 2.57 -12.24 -0.02
C GLN A 20 2.72 -12.79 1.40
N ALA A 21 1.71 -12.61 2.24
CA ALA A 21 1.71 -13.05 3.63
C ALA A 21 1.70 -14.57 3.77
N VAL A 22 0.95 -15.28 2.91
CA VAL A 22 0.68 -16.71 3.11
C VAL A 22 1.58 -17.61 2.27
N VAL A 23 1.67 -17.35 0.96
CA VAL A 23 2.27 -18.31 0.01
C VAL A 23 3.78 -18.48 0.22
N PRO A 24 4.59 -17.41 0.34
CA PRO A 24 6.02 -17.52 0.64
C PRO A 24 6.32 -18.20 1.98
N LEU A 25 5.53 -17.90 3.03
CA LEU A 25 5.72 -18.51 4.35
C LEU A 25 5.44 -20.00 4.31
N TRP A 26 4.35 -20.39 3.64
CA TRP A 26 4.02 -21.79 3.43
C TRP A 26 5.08 -22.51 2.60
N GLY A 27 5.59 -21.87 1.55
CA GLY A 27 6.71 -22.38 0.74
C GLY A 27 7.96 -22.63 1.58
N ALA A 28 8.33 -21.67 2.43
CA ALA A 28 9.48 -21.78 3.33
C ALA A 28 9.30 -22.82 4.44
N ALA A 29 8.06 -23.15 4.82
CA ALA A 29 7.75 -24.24 5.76
C ALA A 29 7.86 -25.62 5.10
N ARG A 30 7.55 -25.73 3.80
CA ARG A 30 7.62 -26.97 3.02
C ARG A 30 8.93 -27.17 2.24
N ALA A 31 9.84 -26.20 2.30
CA ALA A 31 11.02 -26.12 1.45
C ALA A 31 10.69 -26.21 -0.06
N ASP A 32 9.55 -25.64 -0.46
CA ASP A 32 9.10 -25.60 -1.86
C ASP A 32 9.57 -24.30 -2.53
N ALA A 33 10.55 -24.42 -3.42
CA ALA A 33 11.14 -23.30 -4.16
C ALA A 33 10.12 -22.54 -5.03
N ARG A 34 9.09 -23.21 -5.56
CA ARG A 34 8.10 -22.55 -6.43
C ARG A 34 7.23 -21.59 -5.63
N LEU A 35 6.81 -22.01 -4.43
CA LEU A 35 6.03 -21.17 -3.52
C LEU A 35 6.87 -20.04 -2.92
N MET A 36 8.16 -20.28 -2.64
CA MET A 36 9.06 -19.21 -2.18
C MET A 36 9.33 -18.17 -3.28
N ALA A 37 9.47 -18.60 -4.53
CA ALA A 37 9.71 -17.72 -5.66
C ALA A 37 8.58 -16.71 -5.91
N THR A 38 7.35 -16.97 -5.43
CA THR A 38 6.24 -16.01 -5.56
C THR A 38 6.45 -14.75 -4.73
N ALA A 39 7.31 -14.77 -3.70
CA ALA A 39 7.52 -13.66 -2.77
C ALA A 39 7.89 -12.35 -3.47
N ARG A 40 8.78 -12.43 -4.47
CA ARG A 40 9.29 -11.24 -5.17
C ARG A 40 8.23 -10.55 -6.05
N PRO A 41 7.58 -11.23 -7.01
CA PRO A 41 6.61 -10.58 -7.89
C PRO A 41 5.39 -10.03 -7.13
N VAL A 42 4.90 -10.73 -6.09
CA VAL A 42 3.74 -10.24 -5.33
C VAL A 42 4.08 -9.01 -4.50
N ALA A 43 5.28 -8.93 -3.91
CA ALA A 43 5.74 -7.76 -3.17
C ALA A 43 5.93 -6.53 -4.07
N GLN A 44 6.53 -6.73 -5.24
CA GLN A 44 6.71 -5.68 -6.24
C GLN A 44 5.35 -5.21 -6.80
N GLY A 45 4.44 -6.14 -7.08
CA GLY A 45 3.08 -5.81 -7.48
C GLY A 45 2.34 -5.02 -6.41
N GLN A 46 2.46 -5.43 -5.15
CA GLN A 46 1.83 -4.72 -4.03
C GLN A 46 2.33 -3.27 -3.95
N PHE A 47 3.63 -3.04 -4.06
CA PHE A 47 4.20 -1.69 -4.11
C PHE A 47 3.60 -0.84 -5.24
N VAL A 48 3.49 -1.39 -6.45
CA VAL A 48 2.93 -0.67 -7.61
C VAL A 48 1.50 -0.22 -7.31
N PHE A 49 0.64 -1.10 -6.81
CA PHE A 49 -0.75 -0.76 -6.52
C PHE A 49 -0.91 0.21 -5.34
N VAL A 50 -0.08 0.10 -4.30
CA VAL A 50 -0.04 1.08 -3.21
C VAL A 50 0.43 2.45 -3.72
N ALA A 51 1.44 2.49 -4.59
CA ALA A 51 1.93 3.74 -5.18
C ALA A 51 0.87 4.39 -6.08
N ILE A 52 0.11 3.61 -6.86
CA ILE A 52 -1.03 4.11 -7.64
C ILE A 52 -2.09 4.69 -6.72
N ALA A 53 -2.46 3.99 -5.65
CA ALA A 53 -3.42 4.50 -4.67
C ALA A 53 -2.94 5.82 -4.06
N PHE A 54 -1.71 5.88 -3.55
CA PHE A 54 -1.15 7.10 -2.98
C PHE A 54 -1.12 8.26 -4.00
N GLY A 55 -0.75 7.98 -5.26
CA GLY A 55 -0.80 8.96 -6.34
C GLY A 55 -2.21 9.47 -6.64
N CYS A 56 -3.23 8.59 -6.62
CA CYS A 56 -4.63 8.98 -6.78
C CYS A 56 -5.09 9.90 -5.64
N LEU A 57 -4.70 9.58 -4.40
CA LEU A 57 -5.02 10.42 -3.24
C LEU A 57 -4.33 11.79 -3.32
N ALA A 58 -3.03 11.79 -3.67
CA ALA A 58 -2.28 13.01 -3.87
C ALA A 58 -2.90 13.91 -4.95
N TRP A 59 -3.34 13.31 -6.06
CA TRP A 59 -4.08 14.03 -7.09
C TRP A 59 -5.39 14.61 -6.56
N ALA A 60 -6.17 13.85 -5.77
CA ALA A 60 -7.42 14.35 -5.20
C ALA A 60 -7.21 15.61 -4.33
N PHE A 61 -6.13 15.67 -3.54
CA PHE A 61 -5.75 16.88 -2.80
C PHE A 61 -5.32 18.03 -3.71
N VAL A 62 -4.47 17.77 -4.71
CA VAL A 62 -3.98 18.80 -5.64
C VAL A 62 -5.10 19.34 -6.55
N ALA A 63 -6.11 18.53 -6.84
CA ALA A 63 -7.28 18.91 -7.62
C ALA A 63 -8.40 19.53 -6.78
N ASN A 64 -8.27 19.56 -5.44
CA ASN A 64 -9.36 19.93 -4.52
C ASN A 64 -10.63 19.11 -4.75
N ASP A 65 -10.51 17.79 -4.94
CA ASP A 65 -11.67 16.92 -5.11
C ASP A 65 -12.40 16.74 -3.76
N PHE A 66 -13.23 17.72 -3.41
CA PHE A 66 -14.00 17.75 -2.17
C PHE A 66 -15.14 16.73 -2.13
N SER A 67 -15.35 15.94 -3.20
CA SER A 67 -16.24 14.78 -3.13
C SER A 67 -15.63 13.62 -2.31
N VAL A 68 -14.33 13.68 -2.00
CA VAL A 68 -13.65 12.76 -1.08
C VAL A 68 -13.66 13.37 0.33
N ALA A 69 -14.20 12.63 1.30
CA ALA A 69 -14.37 13.08 2.69
C ALA A 69 -13.05 13.55 3.30
N TYR A 70 -11.99 12.78 3.10
CA TYR A 70 -10.66 13.09 3.61
C TYR A 70 -10.11 14.41 3.05
N VAL A 71 -10.29 14.67 1.75
CA VAL A 71 -9.85 15.92 1.10
C VAL A 71 -10.67 17.11 1.62
N ALA A 72 -11.99 16.96 1.74
CA ALA A 72 -12.89 18.01 2.23
C ALA A 72 -12.58 18.42 3.68
N GLN A 73 -12.15 17.48 4.52
CA GLN A 73 -11.82 17.75 5.92
C GLN A 73 -10.41 18.33 6.12
N ASN A 74 -9.48 18.07 5.19
CA ASN A 74 -8.05 18.37 5.37
C ASN A 74 -7.46 19.32 4.32
N SER A 75 -8.29 19.92 3.46
CA SER A 75 -7.84 20.85 2.42
C SER A 75 -8.82 22.00 2.19
N ASN A 76 -8.38 23.04 1.48
CA ASN A 76 -9.17 24.23 1.14
C ASN A 76 -8.70 24.80 -0.20
N SER A 77 -9.62 25.34 -0.99
CA SER A 77 -9.34 25.85 -2.34
C SER A 77 -8.37 27.04 -2.38
N LEU A 78 -8.27 27.79 -1.29
CA LEU A 78 -7.36 28.94 -1.14
C LEU A 78 -5.94 28.51 -0.74
N LEU A 79 -5.70 27.24 -0.40
CA LEU A 79 -4.37 26.77 -0.01
C LEU A 79 -3.44 26.68 -1.23
N PRO A 80 -2.21 27.23 -1.13
CA PRO A 80 -1.15 26.95 -2.10
C PRO A 80 -0.93 25.44 -2.27
N VAL A 81 -0.55 25.02 -3.49
CA VAL A 81 -0.41 23.59 -3.86
C VAL A 81 0.48 22.82 -2.88
N GLN A 82 1.54 23.44 -2.38
CA GLN A 82 2.50 22.83 -1.46
C GLN A 82 1.83 22.37 -0.16
N TYR A 83 0.93 23.18 0.40
CA TYR A 83 0.16 22.84 1.59
C TYR A 83 -0.91 21.78 1.31
N ARG A 84 -1.46 21.76 0.09
CA ARG A 84 -2.39 20.72 -0.33
C ARG A 84 -1.72 19.36 -0.46
N ILE A 85 -0.49 19.32 -0.97
CA ILE A 85 0.34 18.11 -0.99
C ILE A 85 0.64 17.64 0.44
N ALA A 86 0.99 18.54 1.36
CA ALA A 86 1.21 18.18 2.76
C ALA A 86 -0.05 17.57 3.42
N GLY A 87 -1.24 17.98 2.98
CA GLY A 87 -2.51 17.42 3.44
C GLY A 87 -2.69 15.93 3.15
N VAL A 88 -2.03 15.38 2.11
CA VAL A 88 -2.16 13.98 1.67
C VAL A 88 -1.82 12.99 2.78
N TRP A 89 -0.90 13.35 3.66
CA TRP A 89 -0.48 12.53 4.81
C TRP A 89 -0.59 13.26 6.14
N GLY A 90 -1.29 14.41 6.17
CA GLY A 90 -1.43 15.23 7.37
C GLY A 90 -2.47 14.70 8.36
N GLY A 91 -3.45 13.96 7.86
CA GLY A 91 -4.49 13.31 8.68
C GLY A 91 -4.26 11.81 8.88
N HIS A 92 -5.17 11.18 9.62
CA HIS A 92 -5.04 9.79 10.06
C HIS A 92 -4.97 8.80 8.88
N GLU A 93 -5.94 8.84 7.97
CA GLU A 93 -6.07 7.94 6.82
C GLU A 93 -4.85 8.03 5.88
N GLY A 94 -4.46 9.26 5.55
CA GLY A 94 -3.32 9.54 4.68
C GLY A 94 -1.98 9.13 5.29
N SER A 95 -1.79 9.36 6.59
CA SER A 95 -0.56 8.95 7.28
C SER A 95 -0.38 7.43 7.28
N ILE A 96 -1.46 6.66 7.48
CA ILE A 96 -1.42 5.19 7.42
C ILE A 96 -1.11 4.74 5.99
N LEU A 97 -1.70 5.35 4.97
CA LEU A 97 -1.37 5.04 3.58
C LEU A 97 0.10 5.32 3.26
N LEU A 98 0.66 6.42 3.77
CA LEU A 98 2.09 6.72 3.64
C LEU A 98 2.95 5.65 4.32
N TRP A 99 2.58 5.18 5.51
CA TRP A 99 3.29 4.09 6.19
C TRP A 99 3.28 2.79 5.39
N VAL A 100 2.15 2.45 4.76
CA VAL A 100 2.07 1.29 3.85
C VAL A 100 2.94 1.49 2.61
N LEU A 101 2.97 2.70 2.05
CA LEU A 101 3.87 3.02 0.92
C LEU A 101 5.33 2.83 1.32
N ILE A 102 5.75 3.36 2.47
CA ILE A 102 7.12 3.20 2.99
C ILE A 102 7.43 1.71 3.22
N LEU A 103 6.51 0.96 3.83
CA LEU A 103 6.66 -0.48 4.07
C LEU A 103 6.88 -1.23 2.75
N THR A 104 6.06 -0.97 1.73
CA THR A 104 6.16 -1.64 0.43
C THR A 104 7.39 -1.24 -0.38
N VAL A 105 7.87 0.00 -0.25
CA VAL A 105 9.19 0.42 -0.76
C VAL A 105 10.30 -0.43 -0.14
N TRP A 106 10.30 -0.57 1.18
CA TRP A 106 11.30 -1.38 1.89
C TRP A 106 11.17 -2.87 1.57
N THR A 107 9.95 -3.42 1.46
CA THR A 107 9.75 -4.80 1.03
C THR A 107 10.31 -5.00 -0.38
N THR A 108 10.04 -4.08 -1.30
CA THR A 108 10.59 -4.12 -2.67
C THR A 108 12.11 -4.04 -2.66
N ALA A 109 12.71 -3.17 -1.83
CA ALA A 109 14.15 -3.10 -1.66
C ALA A 109 14.72 -4.45 -1.19
N VAL A 110 14.07 -5.15 -0.25
CA VAL A 110 14.45 -6.52 0.14
C VAL A 110 14.40 -7.46 -1.07
N THR A 111 13.38 -7.40 -1.93
CA THR A 111 13.32 -8.27 -3.12
C THR A 111 14.50 -8.06 -4.10
N VAL A 112 15.02 -6.84 -4.19
CA VAL A 112 16.09 -6.46 -5.13
C VAL A 112 17.48 -6.71 -4.54
N PHE A 113 17.68 -6.37 -3.27
CA PHE A 113 19.00 -6.37 -2.65
C PHE A 113 19.32 -7.63 -1.82
N SER A 114 18.38 -8.59 -1.68
CA SER A 114 18.60 -9.84 -0.91
C SER A 114 19.21 -11.00 -1.70
N GLY A 115 19.87 -10.75 -2.83
CA GLY A 115 20.41 -11.81 -3.72
C GLY A 115 21.38 -12.80 -3.05
N ASN A 116 22.06 -12.38 -1.98
CA ASN A 116 23.03 -13.21 -1.26
C ASN A 116 22.41 -14.01 -0.09
N LEU A 117 21.12 -13.84 0.21
CA LEU A 117 20.46 -14.55 1.30
C LEU A 117 19.90 -15.90 0.82
N PRO A 118 19.92 -16.94 1.67
CA PRO A 118 19.17 -18.16 1.41
C PRO A 118 17.70 -17.85 1.10
N GLU A 119 17.15 -18.52 0.09
CA GLU A 119 15.79 -18.26 -0.40
C GLU A 119 14.73 -18.38 0.70
N GLN A 120 14.89 -19.35 1.61
CA GLN A 120 14.01 -19.54 2.76
C GLN A 120 13.99 -18.32 3.69
N ILE A 121 15.12 -17.64 3.88
CA ILE A 121 15.20 -16.44 4.73
C ILE A 121 14.51 -15.27 4.02
N SER A 122 14.82 -15.05 2.73
CA SER A 122 14.19 -13.99 1.94
C SER A 122 12.67 -14.16 1.87
N ALA A 123 12.18 -15.38 1.60
CA ALA A 123 10.75 -15.69 1.56
C ALA A 123 10.05 -15.44 2.90
N ARG A 124 10.70 -15.77 4.03
CA ARG A 124 10.16 -15.50 5.38
C ARG A 124 10.09 -14.00 5.69
N VAL A 125 11.15 -13.26 5.40
CA VAL A 125 11.18 -11.80 5.61
C VAL A 125 10.10 -11.11 4.80
N ILE A 126 10.03 -11.39 3.50
CA ILE A 126 9.01 -10.81 2.62
C ILE A 126 7.60 -11.20 3.06
N GLY A 127 7.40 -12.46 3.48
CA GLY A 127 6.12 -12.94 3.98
C GLY A 127 5.66 -12.23 5.26
N VAL A 128 6.56 -12.04 6.23
CA VAL A 128 6.25 -11.30 7.47
C VAL A 128 5.94 -9.83 7.17
N MET A 129 6.69 -9.18 6.27
CA MET A 129 6.35 -7.83 5.82
C MET A 129 4.96 -7.78 5.15
N GLY A 130 4.59 -8.84 4.43
CA GLY A 130 3.26 -9.00 3.83
C GLY A 130 2.16 -9.09 4.89
N LEU A 131 2.37 -9.85 5.97
CA LEU A 131 1.43 -9.93 7.10
C LEU A 131 1.19 -8.57 7.75
N ILE A 132 2.26 -7.82 8.02
CA ILE A 132 2.17 -6.47 8.59
C ILE A 132 1.40 -5.56 7.63
N SER A 133 1.73 -5.61 6.34
CA SER A 133 1.06 -4.79 5.34
C SER A 133 -0.42 -5.14 5.17
N LEU A 134 -0.77 -6.42 5.25
CA LEU A 134 -2.16 -6.88 5.18
C LEU A 134 -2.99 -6.29 6.33
N GLY A 135 -2.42 -6.20 7.53
CA GLY A 135 -3.06 -5.56 8.68
C GLY A 135 -3.37 -4.08 8.42
N PHE A 136 -2.39 -3.31 7.96
CA PHE A 136 -2.58 -1.89 7.64
C PHE A 136 -3.55 -1.67 6.47
N LEU A 137 -3.44 -2.48 5.40
CA LEU A 137 -4.34 -2.40 4.25
C LEU A 137 -5.78 -2.79 4.63
N GLY A 138 -5.96 -3.80 5.47
CA GLY A 138 -7.26 -4.16 6.02
C GLY A 138 -7.87 -3.03 6.86
N PHE A 139 -7.05 -2.38 7.68
CA PHE A 139 -7.48 -1.22 8.46
C PHE A 139 -7.91 -0.04 7.55
N LEU A 140 -7.12 0.28 6.52
CA LEU A 140 -7.49 1.32 5.54
C LEU A 140 -8.79 0.97 4.81
N LEU A 141 -8.99 -0.28 4.39
CA LEU A 141 -10.17 -0.64 3.61
C LEU A 141 -11.46 -0.71 4.44
N LEU A 142 -11.37 -1.10 5.70
CA LEU A 142 -12.55 -1.40 6.53
C LEU A 142 -12.88 -0.33 7.56
N VAL A 143 -11.90 0.47 8.00
CA VAL A 143 -12.06 1.37 9.17
C VAL A 143 -11.73 2.82 8.81
N SER A 144 -10.65 3.06 8.08
CA SER A 144 -10.15 4.42 7.80
C SER A 144 -9.84 4.61 6.32
N ASN A 145 -10.88 4.61 5.49
CA ASN A 145 -10.75 4.63 4.04
C ASN A 145 -10.43 6.04 3.50
N PRO A 146 -9.23 6.29 2.93
CA PRO A 146 -8.86 7.62 2.43
C PRO A 146 -9.65 8.06 1.18
N PHE A 147 -10.40 7.14 0.56
CA PHE A 147 -11.20 7.40 -0.65
C PHE A 147 -12.71 7.42 -0.38
N GLU A 148 -13.12 7.48 0.89
CA GLU A 148 -14.53 7.59 1.27
C GLU A 148 -15.18 8.83 0.64
N ARG A 149 -16.40 8.66 0.10
CA ARG A 149 -17.10 9.68 -0.69
C ARG A 149 -18.14 10.39 0.16
N LEU A 150 -18.19 11.72 0.04
CA LEU A 150 -19.32 12.53 0.50
C LEU A 150 -20.35 12.54 -0.64
N LEU A 151 -21.50 11.89 -0.43
CA LEU A 151 -22.61 11.88 -1.39
C LEU A 151 -23.27 13.25 -1.48
#